data_AF-A0A5N7B525-F1
#
_entry.id   AF-A0A5N7B525-F1
#
_cell.length_a   1.000
_cell.length_b   1.000
_cell.length_c   1.000
_cell.angle_alpha   90.00
_cell.angle_beta   90.00
_cell.angle_gamma   90.00
#
_symmetry.space_group_name_H-M   'P 1'
#
loop_
_entity.id
_entity.type
_entity.pdbx_description
1 polymer ?
#
loop_
_entity_poly.entity_id
_entity_poly.type
_entity_poly.pdbx_seq_one_letter_code
_entity_poly.pdbx_strand_id
1 'polypeptide(L)'
;MASRGYINFKPLKPRPEITLKGFSGRFFGSSKTPDCIIVPGDGTWPSIALEVGYSETYDELIADADILLEGSQGKIHVVIPVKLGTLQPNDTHLQTGFVELHWGQKKERR
;
A
#
# COMPACT_ATOMS: atom_id res chain seq x y z
N MET A 1 -4.68 -36.49 -11.01
CA MET A 1 -3.28 -36.02 -11.18
C MET A 1 -3.19 -34.61 -10.64
N ALA A 2 -2.40 -34.37 -9.59
CA ALA A 2 -2.18 -33.02 -9.08
C ALA A 2 -1.07 -32.35 -9.90
N SER A 3 -1.39 -31.26 -10.60
CA SER A 3 -0.37 -30.45 -11.27
C SER A 3 0.51 -29.78 -10.22
N ARG A 4 1.79 -30.17 -10.19
CA ARG A 4 2.82 -29.55 -9.35
C ARG A 4 3.28 -28.28 -10.05
N GLY A 5 2.55 -27.19 -9.89
CA GLY A 5 2.95 -25.88 -10.39
C GLY A 5 4.18 -25.40 -9.62
N TYR A 6 5.25 -25.04 -10.34
CA TYR A 6 6.42 -24.38 -9.76
C TYR A 6 6.09 -22.91 -9.53
N ILE A 7 6.20 -22.43 -8.28
CA ILE A 7 6.10 -21.01 -7.98
C ILE A 7 7.38 -20.35 -8.54
N ASN A 8 7.24 -19.52 -9.57
CA ASN A 8 8.34 -18.73 -10.09
C ASN A 8 8.50 -17.47 -9.23
N PHE A 9 9.47 -17.48 -8.30
CA PHE A 9 9.80 -16.33 -7.47
C PHE A 9 10.61 -15.30 -8.27
N LYS A 10 9.94 -14.55 -9.14
CA LYS A 10 10.54 -13.34 -9.73
C LYS A 10 10.78 -12.30 -8.61
N PRO A 11 11.83 -11.47 -8.70
CA PRO A 11 12.03 -10.37 -7.77
C PRO A 11 10.82 -9.45 -7.72
N LEU A 12 10.50 -8.97 -6.52
CA LEU A 12 9.52 -7.91 -6.31
C LEU A 12 10.03 -6.61 -6.94
N LYS A 13 9.17 -5.89 -7.66
CA LYS A 13 9.51 -4.65 -8.34
C LYS A 13 8.84 -3.47 -7.62
N PRO A 14 9.59 -2.61 -6.89
CA PRO A 14 9.05 -1.35 -6.40
C PRO A 14 8.81 -0.40 -7.57
N ARG A 15 7.70 0.33 -7.53
CA ARG A 15 7.35 1.34 -8.54
C ARG A 15 6.80 2.58 -7.83
N PRO A 16 7.52 3.72 -7.85
CA PRO A 16 6.97 4.98 -7.38
C PRO A 16 6.06 5.60 -8.44
N GLU A 17 5.29 6.62 -8.06
CA GLU A 17 4.55 7.52 -8.97
C GLU A 17 3.48 6.84 -9.85
N ILE A 18 2.93 5.71 -9.41
CA ILE A 18 1.84 5.03 -10.11
C ILE A 18 0.49 5.43 -9.51
N THR A 19 -0.36 6.10 -10.30
CA THR A 19 -1.75 6.35 -9.93
C THR A 19 -2.62 5.12 -10.18
N LEU A 20 -3.17 4.58 -9.10
CA LEU A 20 -4.17 3.53 -9.11
C LEU A 20 -5.57 4.13 -9.28
N LYS A 21 -6.38 3.48 -10.12
CA LYS A 21 -7.77 3.85 -10.43
C LYS A 21 -8.63 2.60 -10.46
N GLY A 22 -9.96 2.78 -10.49
CA GLY A 22 -10.89 1.66 -10.56
C GLY A 22 -11.12 1.00 -9.20
N PHE A 23 -11.01 1.77 -8.13
CA PHE A 23 -11.45 1.36 -6.80
C PHE A 23 -12.97 1.13 -6.78
N SER A 24 -13.43 0.31 -5.84
CA SER A 24 -14.84 -0.14 -5.73
C SER A 24 -15.41 0.12 -4.34
N GLY A 25 -16.70 -0.18 -4.15
CA GLY A 25 -17.38 0.03 -2.86
C GLY A 25 -17.54 1.52 -2.54
N ARG A 26 -17.31 1.91 -1.29
CA ARG A 26 -17.38 3.32 -0.86
C ARG A 26 -16.32 4.22 -1.52
N PHE A 27 -15.31 3.62 -2.14
CA PHE A 27 -14.24 4.31 -2.86
C PHE A 27 -14.43 4.31 -4.38
N PHE A 28 -15.64 3.99 -4.87
CA PHE A 28 -15.91 4.03 -6.30
C PHE A 28 -15.63 5.43 -6.90
N GLY A 29 -14.91 5.47 -8.01
CA GLY A 29 -14.55 6.70 -8.71
C GLY A 29 -13.34 7.44 -8.13
N SER A 30 -12.78 7.00 -7.00
CA SER A 30 -11.55 7.57 -6.47
C SER A 30 -10.30 7.14 -7.26
N SER A 31 -9.21 7.84 -7.01
CA SER A 31 -7.87 7.47 -7.46
C SER A 31 -6.86 7.79 -6.37
N LYS A 32 -5.76 7.05 -6.32
CA LYS A 32 -4.70 7.24 -5.34
C LYS A 32 -3.35 6.93 -5.96
N THR A 33 -2.35 7.73 -5.63
CA THR A 33 -0.96 7.51 -6.02
C THR A 33 -0.18 7.22 -4.75
N PRO A 34 0.10 5.95 -4.42
CA PRO A 34 0.98 5.63 -3.30
C PRO A 34 2.42 6.03 -3.60
N ASP A 35 3.17 6.35 -2.56
CA ASP A 35 4.59 6.69 -2.68
C ASP A 35 5.39 5.56 -3.34
N CYS A 36 5.04 4.31 -3.01
CA CYS A 36 5.57 3.15 -3.69
C CYS A 36 4.57 2.00 -3.69
N ILE A 37 4.52 1.29 -4.81
CA ILE A 37 3.80 0.02 -4.91
C ILE A 37 4.76 -1.11 -5.24
N ILE A 38 4.45 -2.31 -4.76
CA ILE A 38 5.20 -3.52 -5.10
C ILE A 38 4.28 -4.47 -5.87
N VAL A 39 4.75 -4.83 -7.06
CA VAL A 39 4.05 -5.75 -7.96
C VAL A 39 4.78 -7.10 -7.97
N PRO A 40 4.09 -8.21 -7.68
CA PRO A 40 4.66 -9.54 -7.88
C PRO A 40 4.77 -9.83 -9.38
N GLY A 41 6.00 -10.03 -9.88
CA GLY A 41 6.24 -10.38 -11.28
C GLY A 41 5.82 -9.28 -12.26
N ASP A 42 4.97 -9.64 -13.24
CA ASP A 42 4.52 -8.77 -14.33
C ASP A 42 3.00 -8.49 -14.25
N GLY A 43 2.43 -8.59 -13.05
CA GLY A 43 1.01 -8.29 -12.81
C GLY A 43 0.63 -6.84 -13.11
N THR A 44 -0.65 -6.61 -13.40
CA THR A 44 -1.22 -5.27 -13.66
C THR A 44 -1.64 -4.52 -12.40
N TRP A 45 -1.77 -5.23 -11.27
CA TRP A 45 -2.13 -4.64 -9.98
C TRP A 45 -1.08 -4.95 -8.91
N PRO A 46 -0.75 -3.97 -8.05
CA PRO A 46 0.15 -4.21 -6.92
C PRO A 46 -0.50 -5.04 -5.82
N SER A 47 0.33 -5.75 -5.06
CA SER A 47 -0.09 -6.51 -3.88
C SER A 47 0.32 -5.85 -2.57
N ILE A 48 1.27 -4.93 -2.61
CA ILE A 48 1.73 -4.16 -1.46
C ILE A 48 1.81 -2.69 -1.86
N ALA A 49 1.41 -1.79 -0.98
CA ALA A 49 1.62 -0.36 -1.12
C ALA A 49 2.32 0.22 0.12
N LEU A 50 3.06 1.31 -0.07
CA LEU A 50 3.75 2.08 0.94
C LEU A 50 3.23 3.52 0.86
N GLU A 51 2.92 4.09 2.01
CA GLU A 51 2.55 5.51 2.17
C GLU A 51 3.41 6.09 3.29
N VAL A 52 4.08 7.20 3.04
CA VAL A 52 5.03 7.86 3.92
C VAL A 52 4.51 9.26 4.22
N GLY A 53 3.95 9.46 5.41
CA GLY A 53 3.42 10.75 5.82
C GLY A 53 4.42 11.57 6.60
N TYR A 54 4.79 12.73 6.06
CA TYR A 54 5.62 13.71 6.75
C TYR A 54 4.75 14.84 7.32
N SER A 55 4.08 15.60 6.45
CA SER A 55 3.11 16.63 6.84
C SER A 55 1.74 16.04 7.17
N GLU A 56 1.42 14.89 6.59
CA GLU A 56 0.16 14.17 6.76
C GLU A 56 0.00 13.71 8.20
N THR A 57 -1.19 13.88 8.74
CA THR A 57 -1.60 13.28 10.01
C THR A 57 -1.63 11.76 9.91
N TYR A 58 -1.60 11.08 11.04
CA TYR A 58 -1.76 9.63 11.05
C TYR A 58 -3.13 9.20 10.52
N ASP A 59 -4.20 9.91 10.85
CA ASP A 59 -5.55 9.58 10.37
C ASP A 59 -5.68 9.72 8.85
N GLU A 60 -4.98 10.68 8.23
CA GLU A 60 -4.89 10.79 6.77
C GLU A 60 -4.17 9.58 6.15
N LEU A 61 -3.07 9.13 6.75
CA LEU A 61 -2.38 7.91 6.31
C LEU A 61 -3.25 6.66 6.43
N ILE A 62 -4.06 6.58 7.49
CA ILE A 62 -5.01 5.47 7.66
C ILE A 62 -6.15 5.55 6.64
N ALA A 63 -6.68 6.75 6.35
CA ALA A 63 -7.68 6.94 5.31
C ALA A 63 -7.14 6.53 3.92
N ASP A 64 -5.88 6.84 3.64
CA ASP A 64 -5.19 6.40 2.43
C ASP A 64 -5.03 4.87 2.38
N ALA A 65 -4.64 4.25 3.50
CA ALA A 65 -4.55 2.80 3.62
C ALA A 65 -5.91 2.12 3.41
N ASP A 66 -7.00 2.70 3.90
CA ASP A 66 -8.38 2.23 3.71
C ASP A 66 -8.78 2.22 2.23
N ILE A 67 -8.49 3.30 1.49
CA ILE A 67 -8.75 3.37 0.04
C ILE A 67 -8.01 2.23 -0.67
N LEU A 68 -6.74 2.01 -0.33
CA LEU A 68 -5.89 1.02 -0.97
C LEU A 68 -6.31 -0.42 -0.63
N LEU A 69 -6.62 -0.72 0.62
CA LEU A 69 -6.99 -2.06 1.05
C LEU A 69 -8.42 -2.43 0.63
N GLU A 70 -9.41 -1.63 1.04
CA GLU A 70 -10.81 -1.92 0.79
C GLU A 70 -11.21 -1.60 -0.66
N GLY A 71 -10.78 -0.44 -1.16
CA GLY A 71 -11.11 0.00 -2.51
C GLY A 71 -10.56 -0.96 -3.57
N SER A 72 -9.40 -1.59 -3.33
CA SER A 72 -8.80 -2.53 -4.29
C SER A 72 -9.50 -3.89 -4.35
N GLN A 73 -10.47 -4.15 -3.47
CA GLN A 73 -11.22 -5.41 -3.38
C GLN A 73 -10.31 -6.64 -3.19
N GLY A 74 -9.27 -6.49 -2.39
CA GLY A 74 -8.34 -7.56 -2.04
C GLY A 74 -7.25 -7.80 -3.10
N LYS A 75 -7.01 -6.86 -4.02
CA LYS A 75 -5.83 -6.90 -4.91
C LYS A 75 -4.57 -6.42 -4.18
N ILE A 76 -4.70 -5.36 -3.39
CA ILE A 76 -3.67 -4.93 -2.43
C ILE A 76 -3.95 -5.67 -1.12
N HIS A 77 -2.94 -6.41 -0.66
CA HIS A 77 -3.05 -7.26 0.52
C HIS A 77 -2.42 -6.61 1.75
N VAL A 78 -1.43 -5.74 1.53
CA VAL A 78 -0.68 -5.05 2.58
C VAL A 78 -0.53 -3.59 2.20
N VAL A 79 -0.83 -2.71 3.15
CA VAL A 79 -0.35 -1.32 3.12
C VAL A 79 0.62 -1.15 4.28
N ILE A 80 1.72 -0.46 4.02
CA ILE A 80 2.74 -0.11 5.00
C ILE A 80 2.69 1.41 5.18
N PRO A 81 1.95 1.92 6.19
CA PRO A 81 2.04 3.32 6.56
C PRO A 81 3.35 3.56 7.33
N VAL A 82 4.08 4.59 6.93
CA VAL A 82 5.25 5.11 7.62
C VAL A 82 4.91 6.52 8.05
N LYS A 83 4.77 6.75 9.36
CA LYS A 83 4.56 8.10 9.89
C LYS A 83 5.88 8.66 10.38
N LEU A 84 6.28 9.80 9.86
CA LEU A 84 7.47 10.54 10.28
C LEU A 84 7.08 11.69 11.21
N GLY A 85 7.91 11.95 12.22
CA GLY A 85 7.82 13.15 13.02
C GLY A 85 8.26 14.38 12.22
N THR A 86 7.55 15.49 12.37
CA THR A 86 7.87 16.76 11.72
C THR A 86 9.17 17.33 12.28
N LEU A 87 10.05 17.83 11.40
CA LEU A 87 11.25 18.55 11.81
C LEU A 87 10.88 19.85 12.52
N GLN A 88 11.51 20.11 13.65
CA GLN A 88 11.50 21.40 14.32
C GLN A 88 12.53 22.34 13.67
N PRO A 89 12.46 23.67 13.91
CA PRO A 89 13.30 24.65 13.22
C PRO A 89 14.83 24.44 13.30
N ASN A 90 15.30 23.62 14.26
CA ASN A 90 16.72 23.33 14.46
C ASN A 90 17.10 21.88 14.13
N ASP A 91 16.16 21.06 13.66
CA ASP A 91 16.44 19.69 13.27
C ASP A 91 17.10 19.64 11.89
N THR A 92 18.19 18.89 11.76
CA THR A 92 18.85 18.64 10.46
C THR A 92 18.52 17.25 9.89
N HIS A 93 17.90 16.39 10.70
CA HIS A 93 17.55 15.01 10.35
C HIS A 93 16.23 14.60 11.00
N LEU A 94 15.53 13.65 10.37
CA LEU A 94 14.33 13.03 10.94
C LEU A 94 14.67 12.37 12.28
N GLN A 95 14.02 12.81 13.35
CA GLN A 95 14.31 12.33 14.70
C GLN A 95 13.42 11.18 15.14
N THR A 96 12.16 11.14 14.65
CA THR A 96 11.17 10.15 15.09
C THR A 96 10.31 9.67 13.94
N GLY A 97 9.74 8.48 14.12
CA GLY A 97 8.76 7.90 13.21
C GLY A 97 8.40 6.49 13.62
N PHE A 98 7.39 5.94 12.98
CA PHE A 98 6.98 4.54 13.17
C PHE A 98 6.45 3.95 11.88
N VAL A 99 6.39 2.62 11.85
CA VAL A 99 5.91 1.83 10.72
C VAL A 99 4.85 0.87 11.22
N GLU A 100 3.77 0.74 10.47
CA GLU A 100 2.74 -0.27 10.71
C GLU A 100 2.55 -1.17 9.50
N LEU A 101 1.96 -2.34 9.72
CA LEU A 101 1.56 -3.27 8.66
C LEU A 101 0.05 -3.49 8.75
N HIS A 102 -0.66 -3.00 7.73
CA HIS A 102 -2.10 -3.11 7.63
C HIS A 102 -2.46 -4.17 6.60
N TRP A 103 -3.13 -5.23 7.04
CA TRP A 103 -3.51 -6.36 6.19
C TRP A 103 -4.96 -6.21 5.70
N GLY A 104 -5.16 -6.43 4.41
CA GLY A 104 -6.49 -6.56 3.84
C GLY A 104 -7.21 -7.77 4.45
N GLN A 105 -8.49 -7.60 4.77
CA GLN A 105 -9.32 -8.70 5.29
C GLN A 105 -9.35 -9.85 4.28
N LYS A 106 -8.99 -11.07 4.70
CA LYS A 106 -9.19 -12.27 3.86
C LYS A 106 -10.68 -12.44 3.66
N LYS A 107 -11.16 -12.34 2.41
CA LYS A 107 -12.47 -12.93 2.07
C LYS A 107 -12.31 -14.44 2.24
N GLU A 108 -12.88 -15.00 3.31
CA GLU A 108 -13.10 -16.43 3.42
C GLU A 108 -13.84 -16.89 2.16
N ARG A 109 -13.23 -17.83 1.44
CA ARG A 109 -13.86 -18.46 0.29
C ARG A 109 -15.05 -19.25 0.80
N ARG A 110 -16.26 -18.73 0.59
CA ARG A 110 -17.50 -19.52 0.69
C ARG A 110 -17.57 -20.51 -0.45
#